data_AF-A0A940AIL4-F1
#
_entry.id   AF-A0A940AIL4-F1
#
_cell.length_a   1.000
_cell.length_b   1.000
_cell.length_c   1.000
_cell.angle_alpha   90.00
_cell.angle_beta   90.00
_cell.angle_gamma   90.00
#
_symmetry.space_group_name_H-M   'P 1'
#
loop_
_entity.id
_entity.type
_entity.pdbx_description
1 polymer ?
#
loop_
_entity_poly.entity_id
_entity_poly.type
_entity_poly.pdbx_seq_one_letter_code
_entity_poly.pdbx_strand_id
1 'polypeptide(L)'
;MNMRVIRKAIGLLIVDIVIIIGIFILQFRTDSSILKKIGNLQIAMAKAENNENPDALQNKLEVSYNGITVHTDDQNSIKIIQKDDQVAKNLKLISYEENELQYTFHFTEGISLTMMLAQDDAEAPLTIFADIPKDVTDLYLPFSVSYNLKILKEENNKIVLEGKKQNWCINASEIAENYLHFTYADNLAHYAIYDETKKFSLDSLIELASAEKGAFNQTAATITANLITSFKASLNDNSFNEQAVVAYIAAMAQNGNYKAAIDDIPQDYKRSEARTYLSAPYLNNLSSMNTKLESAIKESNSKIKNAASTLSLDIFTITNLASRLYIYPEKSTVIDILKNAANQDASSLTLAQISGIMRTYVELTQLNKDYAALLEPAMPNCINRITEACTFENDVLTISENDTFLSVVQAAETGIALMRYGLVTNNDTYIRAGRVIVNSYIAESSSFDLRTLSTLYPLLAYDNTYYPHIQIIRGSGKDALWAWTCAQDITYAKDDDGSLVLSIDFPLEYTHYVIFKGIPSFEQIYIYDMAFRTDPRFETYNSSGYVYKADSQSLLLKSRHKTQIEKIRMSYIPVPKAAPAPTPAPAATPEPAASAKTGTEAVSDTSSTEISGTEEKIVTDNTPTEEGV
;
A
#
# COMPACT_ATOMS: atom_id res chain seq x y z
N MET A 1 4.81 -79.62 -66.86
CA MET A 1 4.94 -79.54 -65.38
C MET A 1 3.78 -80.30 -64.76
N ASN A 2 4.01 -81.16 -63.76
CA ASN A 2 3.00 -82.14 -63.32
C ASN A 2 1.88 -81.47 -62.49
N MET A 3 0.61 -81.62 -62.89
CA MET A 3 -0.51 -80.81 -62.37
C MET A 3 -0.77 -81.00 -60.86
N ARG A 4 -0.34 -82.14 -60.28
CA ARG A 4 -0.33 -82.37 -58.83
C ARG A 4 0.68 -81.48 -58.08
N VAL A 5 1.82 -81.14 -58.69
CA VAL A 5 2.85 -80.28 -58.07
C VAL A 5 2.37 -78.83 -58.03
N ILE A 6 1.76 -78.35 -59.12
CA ILE A 6 1.16 -77.01 -59.18
C ILE A 6 0.06 -76.84 -58.12
N ARG A 7 -0.84 -77.82 -57.97
CA ARG A 7 -1.87 -77.78 -56.91
C ARG A 7 -1.29 -77.78 -55.49
N LYS A 8 -0.20 -78.50 -55.23
CA LYS A 8 0.49 -78.46 -53.92
C LYS A 8 1.18 -77.11 -53.67
N ALA A 9 1.83 -76.54 -54.68
CA ALA A 9 2.49 -75.24 -54.56
C ALA A 9 1.47 -74.11 -54.31
N ILE A 10 0.34 -74.09 -55.04
CA ILE A 10 -0.75 -73.12 -54.81
C ILE A 10 -1.38 -73.32 -53.42
N GLY A 11 -1.58 -74.58 -52.98
CA GLY A 11 -2.10 -74.88 -51.65
C GLY A 11 -1.21 -74.36 -50.51
N LEU A 12 0.11 -74.54 -50.63
CA LEU A 12 1.09 -73.98 -49.69
C LEU A 12 1.06 -72.44 -49.68
N LEU A 13 1.08 -71.82 -50.86
CA LEU A 13 1.07 -70.36 -51.01
C LEU A 13 -0.20 -69.73 -50.37
N ILE A 14 -1.36 -70.39 -50.51
CA ILE A 14 -2.60 -69.97 -49.82
C ILE A 14 -2.47 -70.10 -48.29
N VAL A 15 -1.88 -71.19 -47.78
CA VAL A 15 -1.65 -71.37 -46.34
C VAL A 15 -0.67 -70.31 -45.81
N ASP A 16 0.42 -70.04 -46.50
CA ASP A 16 1.40 -69.02 -46.12
C ASP A 16 0.77 -67.61 -46.10
N ILE A 17 -0.07 -67.28 -47.09
CA ILE A 17 -0.86 -66.03 -47.10
C ILE A 17 -1.78 -65.96 -45.87
N VAL A 18 -2.50 -67.04 -45.54
CA VAL A 18 -3.39 -67.08 -44.36
C VAL A 18 -2.62 -66.93 -43.06
N ILE A 19 -1.43 -67.53 -42.94
CA ILE A 19 -0.56 -67.38 -41.76
C ILE A 19 -0.03 -65.96 -41.64
N ILE A 20 0.46 -65.36 -42.74
CA ILE A 20 0.96 -63.98 -42.75
C ILE A 20 -0.17 -63.00 -42.39
N ILE A 21 -1.35 -63.15 -42.98
CA ILE A 21 -2.54 -62.35 -42.64
C ILE A 21 -2.95 -62.57 -41.17
N GLY A 22 -2.89 -63.81 -40.67
CA GLY A 22 -3.19 -64.13 -39.27
C GLY A 22 -2.24 -63.45 -38.28
N ILE A 23 -0.93 -63.45 -38.58
CA ILE A 23 0.08 -62.73 -37.79
C ILE A 23 -0.14 -61.22 -37.87
N PHE A 24 -0.46 -60.68 -39.05
CA PHE A 24 -0.80 -59.26 -39.22
C PHE A 24 -2.03 -58.87 -38.40
N ILE A 25 -3.10 -59.65 -38.42
CA ILE A 25 -4.32 -59.40 -37.62
C ILE A 25 -4.03 -59.49 -36.12
N LEU A 26 -3.11 -60.35 -35.68
CA LEU A 26 -2.67 -60.44 -34.28
C LEU A 26 -1.76 -59.28 -33.85
N GLN A 27 -0.87 -58.79 -34.72
CA GLN A 27 0.00 -57.64 -34.44
C GLN A 27 -0.70 -56.28 -34.59
N PHE A 28 -1.72 -56.19 -35.44
CA PHE A 28 -2.52 -54.98 -35.68
C PHE A 28 -3.95 -55.12 -35.12
N ARG A 29 -4.10 -55.85 -34.01
CA ARG A 29 -5.30 -55.76 -33.18
C ARG A 29 -5.27 -54.38 -32.53
N THR A 30 -5.91 -53.41 -33.18
CA THR A 30 -5.84 -52.00 -32.79
C THR A 30 -6.40 -51.81 -31.39
N ASP A 31 -5.58 -51.24 -30.49
CA ASP A 31 -6.05 -50.60 -29.28
C ASP A 31 -7.23 -49.69 -29.64
N SER A 32 -8.33 -49.78 -28.88
CA SER A 32 -9.51 -48.96 -29.15
C SER A 32 -9.21 -47.51 -28.77
N SER A 33 -8.76 -46.74 -29.76
CA SER A 33 -8.46 -45.32 -29.61
C SER A 33 -9.74 -44.48 -29.49
N ILE A 34 -9.78 -43.61 -28.49
CA ILE A 34 -10.78 -42.57 -28.33
C ILE A 34 -10.18 -41.29 -28.92
N LEU A 35 -10.84 -40.70 -29.91
CA LEU A 35 -10.45 -39.41 -30.48
C LEU A 35 -11.58 -38.40 -30.35
N LYS A 36 -11.25 -37.24 -29.79
CA LYS A 36 -12.18 -36.17 -29.41
C LYS A 36 -11.66 -34.82 -29.91
N LYS A 37 -12.57 -33.88 -30.16
CA LYS A 37 -12.23 -32.58 -30.76
C LYS A 37 -13.23 -31.48 -30.38
N ILE A 38 -12.72 -30.30 -30.03
CA ILE A 38 -13.45 -29.02 -29.94
C ILE A 38 -12.57 -27.97 -30.64
N GLY A 39 -13.10 -27.18 -31.58
CA GLY A 39 -12.30 -26.20 -32.33
C GLY A 39 -11.04 -26.80 -32.97
N ASN A 40 -9.87 -26.29 -32.58
CA ASN A 40 -8.56 -26.86 -32.93
C ASN A 40 -7.98 -27.81 -31.86
N LEU A 41 -8.62 -27.99 -30.72
CA LEU A 41 -8.20 -28.87 -29.62
C LEU A 41 -8.52 -30.31 -30.00
N GLN A 42 -7.49 -31.14 -30.08
CA GLN A 42 -7.58 -32.56 -30.41
C GLN A 42 -7.09 -33.37 -29.24
N ILE A 43 -7.87 -34.38 -28.86
CA ILE A 43 -7.59 -35.25 -27.72
C ILE A 43 -7.59 -36.68 -28.21
N ALA A 44 -6.51 -37.40 -27.95
CA ALA A 44 -6.38 -38.83 -28.22
C ALA A 44 -6.09 -39.59 -26.93
N MET A 45 -6.84 -40.67 -26.70
CA MET A 45 -6.67 -41.61 -25.59
C MET A 45 -6.80 -43.05 -26.10
N ALA A 46 -6.41 -44.04 -25.30
CA ALA A 46 -6.60 -45.45 -25.62
C ALA A 46 -7.37 -46.18 -24.51
N LYS A 47 -8.28 -47.09 -24.87
CA LYS A 47 -8.92 -48.01 -23.93
C LYS A 47 -8.02 -49.20 -23.60
N ALA A 48 -8.05 -49.65 -22.35
CA ALA A 48 -7.36 -50.87 -21.93
C ALA A 48 -8.11 -52.12 -22.41
N GLU A 49 -7.38 -53.16 -22.82
CA GLU A 49 -7.99 -54.50 -23.02
C GLU A 49 -8.31 -55.14 -21.65
N ASN A 50 -9.46 -54.79 -21.07
CA ASN A 50 -9.94 -55.38 -19.82
C ASN A 50 -11.38 -55.92 -19.97
N ASN A 51 -11.55 -57.22 -19.71
CA ASN A 51 -12.86 -57.89 -19.77
C ASN A 51 -13.77 -57.58 -18.58
N GLU A 52 -13.24 -57.04 -17.48
CA GLU A 52 -14.02 -56.69 -16.28
C GLU A 52 -14.53 -55.25 -16.27
N ASN A 53 -13.81 -54.33 -16.95
CA ASN A 53 -14.23 -52.94 -17.11
C ASN A 53 -13.94 -52.46 -18.55
N PRO A 54 -14.96 -52.43 -19.45
CA PRO A 54 -14.79 -52.04 -20.85
C PRO A 54 -14.57 -50.53 -21.07
N ASP A 55 -14.61 -49.72 -20.02
CA ASP A 55 -14.34 -48.28 -20.04
C ASP A 55 -13.03 -47.90 -19.32
N ALA A 56 -12.24 -48.88 -18.88
CA ALA A 56 -10.90 -48.63 -18.36
C ALA A 56 -9.98 -48.00 -19.44
N LEU A 57 -9.22 -46.98 -19.05
CA LEU A 57 -8.28 -46.28 -19.93
C LEU A 57 -6.87 -46.86 -19.78
N GLN A 58 -6.08 -46.81 -20.85
CA GLN A 58 -4.63 -46.92 -20.76
C GLN A 58 -4.07 -45.59 -20.23
N ASN A 59 -2.90 -45.64 -19.59
CA ASN A 59 -2.12 -44.44 -19.30
C ASN A 59 -1.49 -43.93 -20.61
N LYS A 60 -2.32 -43.34 -21.46
CA LYS A 60 -1.93 -42.76 -22.74
C LYS A 60 -2.91 -41.64 -23.10
N LEU A 61 -2.44 -40.40 -23.00
CA LEU A 61 -3.19 -39.19 -23.33
C LEU A 61 -2.30 -38.28 -24.18
N GLU A 62 -2.86 -37.73 -25.25
CA GLU A 62 -2.27 -36.69 -26.07
C GLU A 62 -3.32 -35.59 -26.28
N VAL A 63 -2.96 -34.35 -25.94
CA VAL A 63 -3.79 -33.16 -26.09
C VAL A 63 -3.03 -32.14 -26.93
N SER A 64 -3.46 -31.97 -28.18
CA SER A 64 -2.82 -31.10 -29.15
C SER A 64 -3.68 -29.87 -29.45
N TYR A 65 -3.08 -28.68 -29.41
CA TYR A 65 -3.75 -27.43 -29.77
C TYR A 65 -2.77 -26.49 -30.48
N ASN A 66 -3.12 -26.01 -31.68
CA ASN A 66 -2.39 -24.97 -32.41
C ASN A 66 -0.84 -25.08 -32.38
N GLY A 67 -0.34 -26.33 -32.47
CA GLY A 67 1.09 -26.64 -32.56
C GLY A 67 1.80 -26.93 -31.23
N ILE A 68 1.15 -26.80 -30.07
CA ILE A 68 1.63 -27.42 -28.82
C ILE A 68 0.95 -28.78 -28.60
N THR A 69 1.61 -29.68 -27.87
CA THR A 69 1.04 -30.99 -27.50
C THR A 69 1.50 -31.42 -26.12
N VAL A 70 0.55 -31.39 -25.17
CA VAL A 70 0.68 -32.02 -23.85
C VAL A 70 0.47 -33.52 -24.03
N HIS A 71 1.31 -34.32 -23.40
CA HIS A 71 1.23 -35.78 -23.53
C HIS A 71 1.61 -36.47 -22.23
N THR A 72 1.05 -37.67 -22.01
CA THR A 72 1.49 -38.56 -20.94
C THR A 72 1.31 -40.01 -21.35
N ASP A 73 2.37 -40.80 -21.16
CA ASP A 73 2.36 -42.25 -21.35
C ASP A 73 3.20 -42.95 -20.26
N ASP A 74 3.37 -44.28 -20.37
CA ASP A 74 4.14 -45.06 -19.38
C ASP A 74 5.66 -44.77 -19.39
N GLN A 75 6.19 -44.09 -20.42
CA GLN A 75 7.59 -43.65 -20.50
C GLN A 75 7.74 -42.17 -20.11
N ASN A 76 6.80 -41.34 -20.55
CA ASN A 76 6.75 -39.89 -20.35
C ASN A 76 5.52 -39.54 -19.51
N SER A 77 5.48 -40.04 -18.27
CA SER A 77 4.36 -39.80 -17.34
C SER A 77 4.45 -38.40 -16.71
N ILE A 78 3.29 -37.82 -16.37
CA ILE A 78 3.19 -36.66 -15.47
C ILE A 78 3.80 -37.04 -14.12
N LYS A 79 4.65 -36.15 -13.57
CA LYS A 79 5.36 -36.39 -12.32
C LYS A 79 4.87 -35.46 -11.24
N ILE A 80 4.80 -35.95 -10.01
CA ILE A 80 4.59 -35.12 -8.81
C ILE A 80 5.71 -35.31 -7.80
N ILE A 81 5.97 -34.29 -6.99
CA ILE A 81 6.75 -34.38 -5.74
C ILE A 81 5.78 -34.12 -4.58
N GLN A 82 5.88 -34.92 -3.52
CA GLN A 82 5.05 -34.77 -2.32
C GLN A 82 5.88 -34.15 -1.19
N LYS A 83 5.22 -33.41 -0.30
CA LYS A 83 5.86 -32.62 0.75
C LYS A 83 6.79 -33.41 1.69
N ASP A 84 6.48 -34.68 1.90
CA ASP A 84 7.24 -35.62 2.74
C ASP A 84 8.14 -36.58 1.95
N ASP A 85 8.16 -36.49 0.60
CA ASP A 85 8.85 -37.44 -0.29
C ASP A 85 9.60 -36.72 -1.42
N GLN A 86 10.93 -36.72 -1.36
CA GLN A 86 11.81 -36.10 -2.36
C GLN A 86 11.88 -36.89 -3.68
N VAL A 87 11.18 -38.04 -3.80
CA VAL A 87 11.18 -38.87 -5.01
C VAL A 87 9.97 -38.57 -5.87
N ALA A 88 10.22 -38.21 -7.14
CA ALA A 88 9.17 -37.98 -8.12
C ALA A 88 8.32 -39.24 -8.37
N LYS A 89 6.99 -39.12 -8.28
CA LYS A 89 6.01 -40.19 -8.54
C LYS A 89 5.32 -39.97 -9.88
N ASN A 90 5.23 -41.03 -10.67
CA ASN A 90 4.55 -41.04 -11.96
C ASN A 90 3.04 -41.23 -11.79
N LEU A 91 2.24 -40.36 -12.42
CA LEU A 91 0.79 -40.44 -12.42
C LEU A 91 0.26 -41.34 -13.54
N LYS A 92 -0.95 -41.90 -13.33
CA LYS A 92 -1.69 -42.66 -14.33
C LYS A 92 -3.07 -42.07 -14.56
N LEU A 93 -3.48 -41.98 -15.82
CA LEU A 93 -4.85 -41.60 -16.20
C LEU A 93 -5.86 -42.62 -15.67
N ILE A 94 -6.96 -42.13 -15.05
CA ILE A 94 -8.04 -42.95 -14.50
C ILE A 94 -9.31 -42.79 -15.32
N SER A 95 -9.74 -41.54 -15.54
CA SER A 95 -11.00 -41.18 -16.20
C SER A 95 -10.91 -39.79 -16.82
N TYR A 96 -11.95 -39.40 -17.56
CA TYR A 96 -12.11 -38.04 -18.07
C TYR A 96 -13.58 -37.61 -18.01
N GLU A 97 -13.79 -36.30 -17.97
CA GLU A 97 -15.07 -35.63 -18.11
C GLU A 97 -15.02 -34.69 -19.33
N GLU A 98 -16.18 -34.48 -19.97
CA GLU A 98 -16.33 -33.69 -21.20
C GLU A 98 -17.50 -32.71 -21.02
N ASN A 99 -17.25 -31.44 -21.32
CA ASN A 99 -18.22 -30.34 -21.29
C ASN A 99 -18.00 -29.43 -22.52
N GLU A 100 -18.88 -28.47 -22.76
CA GLU A 100 -19.01 -27.76 -24.05
C GLU A 100 -17.72 -27.17 -24.62
N LEU A 101 -16.83 -26.63 -23.77
CA LEU A 101 -15.52 -26.07 -24.15
C LEU A 101 -14.36 -26.62 -23.29
N GLN A 102 -14.59 -27.72 -22.57
CA GLN A 102 -13.69 -28.19 -21.52
C GLN A 102 -13.58 -29.72 -21.49
N TYR A 103 -12.37 -30.22 -21.29
CA TYR A 103 -12.12 -31.61 -20.85
C TYR A 103 -11.34 -31.62 -19.56
N THR A 104 -11.78 -32.44 -18.60
CA THR A 104 -11.05 -32.69 -17.35
C THR A 104 -10.54 -34.13 -17.38
N PHE A 105 -9.26 -34.34 -17.07
CA PHE A 105 -8.62 -35.66 -17.01
C PHE A 105 -8.22 -35.93 -15.57
N HIS A 106 -8.68 -37.05 -15.00
CA HIS A 106 -8.41 -37.41 -13.61
C HIS A 106 -7.29 -38.45 -13.55
N PHE A 107 -6.36 -38.23 -12.63
CA PHE A 107 -5.17 -39.05 -12.44
C PHE A 107 -5.12 -39.66 -11.04
N THR A 108 -4.19 -40.58 -10.83
CA THR A 108 -3.80 -41.08 -9.50
C THR A 108 -3.38 -39.94 -8.56
N GLU A 109 -3.34 -40.22 -7.25
CA GLU A 109 -3.02 -39.24 -6.20
C GLU A 109 -3.99 -38.03 -6.13
N GLY A 110 -5.17 -38.12 -6.74
CA GLY A 110 -6.21 -37.08 -6.65
C GLY A 110 -6.00 -35.85 -7.55
N ILE A 111 -5.01 -35.90 -8.44
CA ILE A 111 -4.70 -34.85 -9.40
C ILE A 111 -5.73 -34.82 -10.54
N SER A 112 -6.15 -33.62 -10.96
CA SER A 112 -6.94 -33.46 -12.19
C SER A 112 -6.33 -32.38 -13.09
N LEU A 113 -6.32 -32.60 -14.41
CA LEU A 113 -5.91 -31.61 -15.40
C LEU A 113 -7.09 -31.21 -16.29
N THR A 114 -7.39 -29.92 -16.33
CA THR A 114 -8.48 -29.34 -17.08
C THR A 114 -7.95 -28.54 -18.27
N MET A 115 -8.37 -28.92 -19.47
CA MET A 115 -8.08 -28.25 -20.74
C MET A 115 -9.33 -27.47 -21.15
N MET A 116 -9.26 -26.14 -21.19
CA MET A 116 -10.41 -25.25 -21.41
C MET A 116 -10.13 -24.23 -22.52
N LEU A 117 -11.01 -24.16 -23.51
CA LEU A 117 -11.01 -23.09 -24.51
C LEU A 117 -11.93 -21.94 -24.09
N ALA A 118 -11.52 -20.70 -24.35
CA ALA A 118 -12.38 -19.55 -24.08
C ALA A 118 -13.63 -19.49 -24.98
N GLN A 119 -13.55 -20.05 -26.19
CA GLN A 119 -14.62 -20.11 -27.20
C GLN A 119 -14.29 -21.20 -28.25
N ASP A 120 -15.29 -21.69 -29.00
CA ASP A 120 -15.09 -22.66 -30.10
C ASP A 120 -14.54 -21.95 -31.36
N ASP A 121 -13.27 -21.54 -31.29
CA ASP A 121 -12.59 -20.81 -32.36
C ASP A 121 -11.12 -21.27 -32.52
N ALA A 122 -10.60 -21.09 -33.73
CA ALA A 122 -9.22 -21.41 -34.08
C ALA A 122 -8.20 -20.45 -33.43
N GLU A 123 -8.63 -19.25 -33.06
CA GLU A 123 -7.83 -18.19 -32.42
C GLU A 123 -8.06 -18.10 -30.91
N ALA A 124 -8.91 -18.95 -30.34
CA ALA A 124 -9.24 -18.99 -28.92
C ALA A 124 -7.98 -19.24 -28.05
N PRO A 125 -7.87 -18.56 -26.89
CA PRO A 125 -6.93 -18.99 -25.86
C PRO A 125 -7.30 -20.37 -25.30
N LEU A 126 -6.26 -21.19 -25.06
CA LEU A 126 -6.32 -22.44 -24.31
C LEU A 126 -5.76 -22.20 -22.91
N THR A 127 -6.53 -22.55 -21.88
CA THR A 127 -6.08 -22.61 -20.49
C THR A 127 -5.93 -24.06 -20.05
N ILE A 128 -4.83 -24.35 -19.38
CA ILE A 128 -4.52 -25.61 -18.72
C ILE A 128 -4.54 -25.34 -17.21
N PHE A 129 -5.48 -25.95 -16.50
CA PHE A 129 -5.62 -25.83 -15.05
C PHE A 129 -5.30 -27.16 -14.38
N ALA A 130 -4.54 -27.14 -13.29
CA ALA A 130 -4.25 -28.31 -12.48
C ALA A 130 -4.95 -28.23 -11.11
N ASP A 131 -5.85 -29.16 -10.83
CA ASP A 131 -6.36 -29.36 -9.47
C ASP A 131 -5.35 -30.23 -8.71
N ILE A 132 -4.70 -29.64 -7.69
CA ILE A 132 -3.54 -30.20 -6.99
C ILE A 132 -3.87 -30.31 -5.49
N PRO A 133 -3.76 -31.49 -4.87
CA PRO A 133 -3.87 -31.65 -3.41
C PRO A 133 -2.73 -30.96 -2.63
N LYS A 134 -3.02 -30.50 -1.40
CA LYS A 134 -2.10 -29.71 -0.56
C LYS A 134 -0.85 -30.44 -0.07
N ASP A 135 -0.79 -31.76 -0.23
CA ASP A 135 0.36 -32.61 0.08
C ASP A 135 1.34 -32.74 -1.10
N VAL A 136 0.94 -32.32 -2.31
CA VAL A 136 1.80 -32.19 -3.49
C VAL A 136 2.44 -30.81 -3.51
N THR A 137 3.76 -30.75 -3.69
CA THR A 137 4.52 -29.49 -3.80
C THR A 137 4.67 -29.06 -5.25
N ASP A 138 5.03 -30.00 -6.13
CA ASP A 138 5.45 -29.75 -7.50
C ASP A 138 4.76 -30.76 -8.43
N LEU A 139 4.24 -30.29 -9.58
CA LEU A 139 3.70 -31.12 -10.66
C LEU A 139 4.33 -30.74 -12.00
N TYR A 140 4.89 -31.73 -12.69
CA TYR A 140 5.55 -31.57 -13.98
C TYR A 140 4.74 -32.26 -15.09
N LEU A 141 4.17 -31.46 -15.98
CA LEU A 141 3.35 -31.90 -17.11
C LEU A 141 4.17 -31.91 -18.41
N PRO A 142 4.44 -33.08 -19.03
CA PRO A 142 5.19 -33.14 -20.28
C PRO A 142 4.44 -32.44 -21.41
N PHE A 143 5.14 -31.58 -22.14
CA PHE A 143 4.65 -30.95 -23.36
C PHE A 143 5.72 -30.97 -24.45
N SER A 144 5.29 -30.70 -25.68
CA SER A 144 6.16 -30.58 -26.84
C SER A 144 5.64 -29.51 -27.80
N VAL A 145 6.55 -28.94 -28.58
CA VAL A 145 6.25 -27.94 -29.61
C VAL A 145 6.44 -28.57 -30.99
N SER A 146 5.46 -28.41 -31.87
CA SER A 146 5.50 -28.90 -33.24
C SER A 146 6.63 -28.24 -34.02
N TYR A 147 7.33 -29.02 -34.84
CA TYR A 147 8.38 -28.57 -35.78
C TYR A 147 7.92 -27.48 -36.77
N ASN A 148 6.60 -27.22 -36.89
CA ASN A 148 6.04 -26.14 -37.71
C ASN A 148 6.02 -24.77 -37.02
N LEU A 149 6.34 -24.73 -35.72
CA LEU A 149 6.50 -23.51 -34.93
C LEU A 149 7.99 -23.30 -34.64
N LYS A 150 8.42 -22.03 -34.63
CA LYS A 150 9.80 -21.64 -34.30
C LYS A 150 9.82 -20.79 -33.03
N ILE A 151 10.63 -21.16 -32.05
CA ILE A 151 10.80 -20.36 -30.84
C ILE A 151 11.43 -19.00 -31.22
N LEU A 152 10.78 -17.91 -30.80
CA LEU A 152 11.24 -16.52 -30.95
C LEU A 152 11.86 -15.99 -29.65
N LYS A 153 11.25 -16.35 -28.52
CA LYS A 153 11.65 -15.94 -27.18
C LYS A 153 11.37 -17.08 -26.21
N GLU A 154 12.26 -17.27 -25.25
CA GLU A 154 12.17 -18.32 -24.23
C GLU A 154 12.72 -17.74 -22.93
N GLU A 155 11.88 -17.75 -21.90
CA GLU A 155 12.10 -17.24 -20.55
C GLU A 155 11.51 -18.26 -19.57
N ASN A 156 11.93 -18.24 -18.30
CA ASN A 156 11.58 -19.27 -17.32
C ASN A 156 10.07 -19.48 -17.13
N ASN A 157 9.22 -18.51 -17.47
CA ASN A 157 7.76 -18.57 -17.35
C ASN A 157 7.03 -18.39 -18.70
N LYS A 158 7.76 -18.24 -19.81
CA LYS A 158 7.19 -17.73 -21.07
C LYS A 158 7.93 -18.23 -22.32
N ILE A 159 7.19 -18.79 -23.28
CA ILE A 159 7.71 -19.15 -24.61
C ILE A 159 6.87 -18.49 -25.70
N VAL A 160 7.51 -17.70 -26.57
CA VAL A 160 6.89 -17.11 -27.76
C VAL A 160 7.24 -17.93 -28.99
N LEU A 161 6.23 -18.34 -29.75
CA LEU A 161 6.32 -19.22 -30.91
C LEU A 161 5.86 -18.51 -32.20
N GLU A 162 6.71 -18.50 -33.22
CA GLU A 162 6.39 -18.06 -34.58
C GLU A 162 5.55 -19.11 -35.31
N GLY A 163 4.33 -18.75 -35.68
CA GLY A 163 3.44 -19.56 -36.51
C GLY A 163 3.24 -18.95 -37.89
N LYS A 164 2.66 -19.74 -38.83
CA LYS A 164 2.50 -19.32 -40.24
C LYS A 164 1.53 -18.15 -40.49
N LYS A 165 0.72 -17.78 -39.50
CA LYS A 165 -0.33 -16.74 -39.60
C LYS A 165 -0.22 -15.71 -38.49
N GLN A 166 -0.04 -16.19 -37.26
CA GLN A 166 0.17 -15.41 -36.06
C GLN A 166 1.25 -16.06 -35.21
N ASN A 167 1.83 -15.28 -34.31
CA ASN A 167 2.66 -15.82 -33.24
C ASN A 167 1.76 -16.29 -32.09
N TRP A 168 2.29 -17.14 -31.22
CA TRP A 168 1.62 -17.66 -30.03
C TRP A 168 2.52 -17.49 -28.81
N CYS A 169 1.93 -17.47 -27.61
CA CYS A 169 2.63 -17.39 -26.34
C CYS A 169 2.15 -18.50 -25.41
N ILE A 170 3.06 -19.30 -24.89
CA ILE A 170 2.84 -20.14 -23.70
C ILE A 170 3.27 -19.29 -22.49
N ASN A 171 2.40 -19.13 -21.49
CA ASN A 171 2.73 -18.63 -20.17
C ASN A 171 2.46 -19.73 -19.13
N ALA A 172 3.32 -19.91 -18.13
CA ALA A 172 3.08 -20.78 -16.97
C ALA A 172 3.86 -20.25 -15.75
N SER A 173 3.68 -20.85 -14.57
CA SER A 173 4.47 -20.47 -13.37
C SER A 173 5.98 -20.61 -13.60
N GLU A 174 6.36 -21.77 -14.16
CA GLU A 174 7.69 -22.12 -14.61
C GLU A 174 7.57 -23.11 -15.79
N ILE A 175 8.47 -22.98 -16.76
CA ILE A 175 8.60 -23.82 -17.95
C ILE A 175 10.04 -24.33 -17.97
N ALA A 176 10.21 -25.63 -17.77
CA ALA A 176 11.51 -26.26 -17.60
C ALA A 176 11.72 -27.36 -18.66
N GLU A 177 12.65 -27.11 -19.61
CA GLU A 177 12.94 -27.97 -20.76
C GLU A 177 11.70 -28.33 -21.61
N ASN A 178 11.01 -29.42 -21.26
CA ASN A 178 9.83 -29.96 -21.93
C ASN A 178 8.67 -30.20 -20.95
N TYR A 179 8.67 -29.51 -19.80
CA TYR A 179 7.64 -29.59 -18.78
C TYR A 179 7.04 -28.22 -18.48
N LEU A 180 5.71 -28.18 -18.37
CA LEU A 180 5.02 -27.10 -17.67
C LEU A 180 5.01 -27.47 -16.18
N HIS A 181 5.50 -26.56 -15.33
CA HIS A 181 5.56 -26.75 -13.89
C HIS A 181 4.39 -26.03 -13.21
N PHE A 182 3.77 -26.72 -12.26
CA PHE A 182 2.62 -26.25 -11.48
C PHE A 182 2.83 -26.54 -10.00
N THR A 183 2.37 -25.63 -9.15
CA THR A 183 2.34 -25.81 -7.68
C THR A 183 0.91 -25.66 -7.16
N TYR A 184 0.67 -25.91 -5.86
CA TYR A 184 -0.64 -25.62 -5.26
C TYR A 184 -1.06 -24.13 -5.37
N ALA A 185 -0.09 -23.20 -5.43
CA ALA A 185 -0.37 -21.77 -5.55
C ALA A 185 -0.47 -21.32 -7.02
N ASP A 186 0.35 -21.90 -7.89
CA ASP A 186 0.51 -21.51 -9.29
C ASP A 186 0.14 -22.68 -10.19
N ASN A 187 -1.18 -22.90 -10.34
CA ASN A 187 -1.74 -24.10 -10.97
C ASN A 187 -2.38 -23.86 -12.35
N LEU A 188 -1.94 -22.80 -13.05
CA LEU A 188 -2.43 -22.39 -14.36
C LEU A 188 -1.28 -22.24 -15.37
N ALA A 189 -1.55 -22.67 -16.60
CA ALA A 189 -0.77 -22.36 -17.78
C ALA A 189 -1.72 -21.94 -18.92
N HIS A 190 -1.25 -21.07 -19.80
CA HIS A 190 -2.07 -20.43 -20.82
C HIS A 190 -1.36 -20.42 -22.17
N TYR A 191 -2.11 -20.65 -23.25
CA TYR A 191 -1.59 -20.60 -24.62
C TYR A 191 -2.53 -19.80 -25.52
N ALA A 192 -2.06 -18.63 -25.96
CA ALA A 192 -2.84 -17.64 -26.69
C ALA A 192 -2.05 -17.01 -27.83
N ILE A 193 -2.72 -16.22 -28.67
CA ILE A 193 -2.06 -15.45 -29.73
C ILE A 193 -1.11 -14.42 -29.13
N TYR A 194 0.14 -14.42 -29.59
CA TYR A 194 1.10 -13.38 -29.29
C TYR A 194 1.05 -12.29 -30.36
N ASP A 195 0.79 -11.07 -29.92
CA ASP A 195 0.87 -9.87 -30.75
C ASP A 195 1.73 -8.84 -30.01
N GLU A 196 2.97 -8.68 -30.48
CA GLU A 196 3.96 -7.74 -29.92
C GLU A 196 3.49 -6.28 -29.97
N THR A 197 2.48 -5.98 -30.80
CA THR A 197 1.87 -4.64 -30.92
C THR A 197 0.70 -4.44 -29.94
N LYS A 198 0.03 -5.52 -29.50
CA LYS A 198 -0.93 -5.49 -28.38
C LYS A 198 -0.20 -5.52 -27.04
N LYS A 199 0.57 -4.46 -26.78
CA LYS A 199 0.97 -4.14 -25.41
C LYS A 199 -0.28 -3.87 -24.59
N PHE A 200 -0.25 -4.27 -23.32
CA PHE A 200 -1.25 -3.86 -22.34
C PHE A 200 -1.43 -2.32 -22.37
N SER A 201 -2.68 -1.86 -22.34
CA SER A 201 -3.02 -0.44 -22.18
C SER A 201 -3.98 -0.28 -21.02
N LEU A 202 -3.85 0.81 -20.28
CA LEU A 202 -4.79 1.18 -19.21
C LEU A 202 -6.23 1.34 -19.74
N ASP A 203 -6.41 1.64 -21.03
CA ASP A 203 -7.73 1.72 -21.67
C ASP A 203 -8.44 0.36 -21.73
N SER A 204 -7.73 -0.77 -21.71
CA SER A 204 -8.38 -2.10 -21.71
C SER A 204 -9.08 -2.42 -20.38
N LEU A 205 -8.83 -1.64 -19.34
CA LEU A 205 -9.37 -1.86 -17.99
C LEU A 205 -10.68 -1.11 -17.71
N ILE A 206 -11.09 -0.19 -18.57
CA ILE A 206 -12.14 0.79 -18.22
C ILE A 206 -13.54 0.19 -18.07
N GLU A 207 -13.85 -0.88 -18.81
CA GLU A 207 -15.15 -1.56 -18.81
C GLU A 207 -15.28 -2.63 -17.71
N LEU A 208 -14.22 -2.90 -16.95
CA LEU A 208 -14.24 -3.91 -15.89
C LEU A 208 -15.11 -3.47 -14.70
N ALA A 209 -15.87 -4.38 -14.11
CA ALA A 209 -16.63 -4.10 -12.90
C ALA A 209 -15.74 -3.64 -11.72
N SER A 210 -14.48 -4.08 -11.68
CA SER A 210 -13.44 -3.65 -10.72
C SER A 210 -12.93 -2.22 -10.96
N ALA A 211 -13.22 -1.58 -12.10
CA ALA A 211 -12.90 -0.18 -12.37
C ALA A 211 -13.90 0.80 -11.75
N GLU A 212 -15.06 0.31 -11.33
CA GLU A 212 -16.13 1.16 -10.83
C GLU A 212 -15.87 1.72 -9.43
N LYS A 213 -16.37 2.94 -9.18
CA LYS A 213 -16.21 3.61 -7.88
C LYS A 213 -16.85 2.80 -6.74
N GLY A 214 -17.94 2.09 -7.04
CA GLY A 214 -18.62 1.20 -6.09
C GLY A 214 -17.72 0.06 -5.60
N ALA A 215 -17.02 -0.61 -6.52
CA ALA A 215 -16.10 -1.70 -6.19
C ALA A 215 -14.93 -1.21 -5.32
N PHE A 216 -14.27 -0.12 -5.71
CA PHE A 216 -13.20 0.49 -4.91
C PHE A 216 -13.67 0.88 -3.49
N ASN A 217 -14.84 1.51 -3.37
CA ASN A 217 -15.39 1.89 -2.06
C ASN A 217 -15.70 0.66 -1.20
N GLN A 218 -16.19 -0.44 -1.80
CA GLN A 218 -16.43 -1.70 -1.10
C GLN A 218 -15.13 -2.32 -0.60
N THR A 219 -14.07 -2.36 -1.43
CA THR A 219 -12.74 -2.82 -1.05
C THR A 219 -12.16 -2.03 0.13
N ALA A 220 -12.26 -0.69 0.10
CA ALA A 220 -11.82 0.17 1.19
C ALA A 220 -12.63 -0.06 2.49
N ALA A 221 -13.95 -0.28 2.38
CA ALA A 221 -14.80 -0.62 3.51
C ALA A 221 -14.44 -2.00 4.12
N THR A 222 -14.17 -3.01 3.29
CA THR A 222 -13.72 -4.34 3.74
C THR A 222 -12.39 -4.26 4.48
N ILE A 223 -11.39 -3.55 3.94
CA ILE A 223 -10.11 -3.32 4.65
C ILE A 223 -10.33 -2.63 5.99
N THR A 224 -11.22 -1.64 6.04
CA THR A 224 -11.53 -0.91 7.28
C THR A 224 -12.19 -1.83 8.32
N ALA A 225 -13.11 -2.70 7.91
CA ALA A 225 -13.76 -3.68 8.78
C ALA A 225 -12.77 -4.76 9.28
N ASN A 226 -11.90 -5.27 8.40
CA ASN A 226 -10.87 -6.25 8.74
C ASN A 226 -9.84 -5.66 9.70
N LEU A 227 -9.42 -4.41 9.50
CA LEU A 227 -8.56 -3.66 10.42
C LEU A 227 -9.19 -3.54 11.82
N ILE A 228 -10.44 -3.09 11.90
CA ILE A 228 -11.17 -2.93 13.17
C ILE A 228 -11.28 -4.26 13.91
N THR A 229 -11.60 -5.34 13.19
CA THR A 229 -11.74 -6.69 13.77
C THR A 229 -10.40 -7.24 14.24
N SER A 230 -9.36 -7.16 13.41
CA SER A 230 -8.02 -7.67 13.72
C SER A 230 -7.35 -6.89 14.86
N PHE A 231 -7.54 -5.57 14.92
CA PHE A 231 -7.05 -4.76 16.04
C PHE A 231 -7.72 -5.18 17.35
N LYS A 232 -9.05 -5.35 17.37
CA LYS A 232 -9.76 -5.82 18.57
C LYS A 232 -9.34 -7.23 19.01
N ALA A 233 -8.98 -8.11 18.08
CA ALA A 233 -8.40 -9.41 18.42
C ALA A 233 -7.03 -9.27 19.10
N SER A 234 -6.14 -8.41 18.58
CA SER A 234 -4.79 -8.16 19.13
C SER A 234 -4.75 -7.45 20.49
N LEU A 235 -5.88 -6.91 20.97
CA LEU A 235 -5.96 -6.36 22.33
C LEU A 235 -5.81 -7.45 23.41
N ASN A 236 -6.09 -8.72 23.10
CA ASN A 236 -6.04 -9.81 24.07
C ASN A 236 -4.62 -10.27 24.42
N ASP A 237 -3.70 -10.17 23.45
CA ASP A 237 -2.29 -10.59 23.58
C ASP A 237 -1.29 -9.41 23.47
N ASN A 238 -1.81 -8.19 23.25
CA ASN A 238 -1.05 -6.97 22.97
C ASN A 238 -0.16 -7.03 21.72
N SER A 239 -0.54 -7.82 20.71
CA SER A 239 0.19 -8.00 19.44
C SER A 239 0.04 -6.85 18.43
N PHE A 240 -0.06 -5.60 18.90
CA PHE A 240 -0.24 -4.41 18.06
C PHE A 240 0.90 -3.40 18.17
N ASN A 241 1.06 -2.58 17.13
CA ASN A 241 2.01 -1.47 17.08
C ASN A 241 1.29 -0.11 17.01
N GLU A 242 2.04 0.99 17.03
CA GLU A 242 1.46 2.33 17.02
C GLU A 242 0.69 2.67 15.74
N GLN A 243 1.13 2.16 14.59
CA GLN A 243 0.46 2.35 13.32
C GLN A 243 -0.93 1.67 13.33
N ALA A 244 -1.03 0.46 13.89
CA ALA A 244 -2.29 -0.24 14.08
C ALA A 244 -3.23 0.51 15.02
N VAL A 245 -2.73 1.04 16.15
CA VAL A 245 -3.51 1.88 17.08
C VAL A 245 -4.05 3.13 16.37
N VAL A 246 -3.22 3.81 15.60
CA VAL A 246 -3.57 5.06 14.91
C VAL A 246 -4.54 4.83 13.76
N ALA A 247 -4.31 3.80 12.94
CA ALA A 247 -5.25 3.39 11.89
C ALA A 247 -6.60 2.98 12.49
N TYR A 248 -6.60 2.24 13.61
CA TYR A 248 -7.81 1.84 14.32
C TYR A 248 -8.62 3.04 14.84
N ILE A 249 -7.96 4.00 15.52
CA ILE A 249 -8.65 5.20 16.02
C ILE A 249 -9.22 6.01 14.86
N ALA A 250 -8.45 6.22 13.78
CA ALA A 250 -8.91 6.94 12.59
C ALA A 250 -10.12 6.26 11.93
N ALA A 251 -10.09 4.94 11.75
CA ALA A 251 -11.18 4.14 11.19
C ALA A 251 -12.46 4.20 12.04
N MET A 252 -12.33 4.10 13.36
CA MET A 252 -13.46 4.21 14.27
C MET A 252 -14.01 5.65 14.33
N ALA A 253 -13.14 6.66 14.30
CA ALA A 253 -13.52 8.08 14.31
C ALA A 253 -14.30 8.49 13.07
N GLN A 254 -13.89 8.03 11.89
CA GLN A 254 -14.60 8.21 10.62
C GLN A 254 -16.04 7.67 10.66
N ASN A 255 -16.26 6.61 11.45
CA ASN A 255 -17.57 6.00 11.70
C ASN A 255 -18.30 6.58 12.93
N GLY A 256 -17.87 7.74 13.46
CA GLY A 256 -18.49 8.41 14.62
C GLY A 256 -18.17 7.78 15.98
N ASN A 257 -17.37 6.71 16.04
CA ASN A 257 -17.09 5.92 17.24
C ASN A 257 -15.79 6.33 17.95
N TYR A 258 -15.38 7.60 17.85
CA TYR A 258 -14.12 8.12 18.42
C TYR A 258 -13.99 7.77 19.92
N LYS A 259 -15.06 7.94 20.72
CA LYS A 259 -15.02 7.61 22.17
C LYS A 259 -14.61 6.17 22.43
N ALA A 260 -15.32 5.23 21.80
CA ALA A 260 -15.08 3.81 21.97
C ALA A 260 -13.65 3.44 21.54
N ALA A 261 -13.17 4.02 20.43
CA ALA A 261 -11.82 3.80 19.94
C ALA A 261 -10.75 4.21 20.97
N ILE A 262 -10.89 5.37 21.60
CA ILE A 262 -9.98 5.83 22.65
C ILE A 262 -10.11 4.98 23.91
N ASP A 263 -11.33 4.61 24.31
CA ASP A 263 -11.57 3.79 25.51
C ASP A 263 -10.99 2.37 25.37
N ASP A 264 -11.07 1.76 24.18
CA ASP A 264 -10.55 0.43 23.84
C ASP A 264 -9.01 0.33 23.96
N ILE A 265 -8.25 1.43 23.83
CA ILE A 265 -6.77 1.40 23.91
C ILE A 265 -6.30 1.14 25.37
N PRO A 266 -5.43 0.14 25.63
CA PRO A 266 -4.94 -0.16 26.98
C PRO A 266 -4.23 1.03 27.68
N GLN A 267 -4.44 1.16 28.98
CA GLN A 267 -3.86 2.26 29.78
C GLN A 267 -2.34 2.22 29.85
N ASP A 268 -1.75 1.03 29.85
CA ASP A 268 -0.29 0.87 29.86
C ASP A 268 0.31 1.28 28.50
N TYR A 269 -0.37 0.99 27.39
CA TYR A 269 0.01 1.51 26.08
C TYR A 269 -0.09 3.05 26.03
N LYS A 270 -1.18 3.64 26.53
CA LYS A 270 -1.33 5.11 26.65
C LYS A 270 -0.19 5.75 27.44
N ARG A 271 0.34 5.07 28.45
CA ARG A 271 1.46 5.55 29.29
C ARG A 271 2.85 5.17 28.75
N SER A 272 2.93 4.30 27.75
CA SER A 272 4.20 3.77 27.23
C SER A 272 5.07 4.86 26.61
N GLU A 273 6.34 4.89 27.03
CA GLU A 273 7.37 5.73 26.42
C GLU A 273 7.85 5.22 25.06
N ALA A 274 7.44 4.01 24.65
CA ALA A 274 7.76 3.45 23.33
C ALA A 274 6.99 4.17 22.19
N ARG A 275 5.84 4.80 22.48
CA ARG A 275 5.04 5.57 21.51
C ARG A 275 5.88 6.66 20.84
N THR A 276 5.61 6.96 19.57
CA THR A 276 6.22 8.06 18.83
C THR A 276 5.26 9.24 18.72
N TYR A 277 5.61 10.22 17.89
CA TYR A 277 4.71 11.33 17.60
C TYR A 277 3.44 10.90 16.85
N LEU A 278 3.41 9.72 16.25
CA LEU A 278 2.29 9.25 15.43
C LEU A 278 0.96 9.21 16.21
N SER A 279 0.93 8.64 17.42
CA SER A 279 -0.28 8.62 18.28
C SER A 279 -0.52 9.87 19.12
N ALA A 280 0.40 10.85 19.08
CA ALA A 280 0.35 12.04 19.92
C ALA A 280 -0.96 12.84 19.82
N PRO A 281 -1.61 13.00 18.64
CA PRO A 281 -2.87 13.75 18.53
C PRO A 281 -4.05 13.16 19.32
N TYR A 282 -3.97 11.87 19.69
CA TYR A 282 -5.02 11.16 20.41
C TYR A 282 -4.68 10.88 21.88
N LEU A 283 -3.44 10.46 22.15
CA LEU A 283 -3.09 9.71 23.37
C LEU A 283 -2.17 10.47 24.34
N ASN A 284 -2.14 11.81 24.30
CA ASN A 284 -1.32 12.66 25.19
C ASN A 284 0.21 12.41 25.13
N ASN A 285 0.93 13.07 26.05
CA ASN A 285 2.38 13.14 26.21
C ASN A 285 3.05 14.03 25.15
N LEU A 286 2.41 15.15 24.82
CA LEU A 286 2.88 16.09 23.79
C LEU A 286 4.31 16.58 24.04
N SER A 287 4.72 16.74 25.31
CA SER A 287 6.07 17.22 25.62
C SER A 287 7.18 16.27 25.16
N SER A 288 7.02 14.96 25.38
CA SER A 288 7.95 13.92 24.92
C SER A 288 7.80 13.65 23.42
N MET A 289 6.55 13.55 22.95
CA MET A 289 6.27 13.24 21.54
C MET A 289 6.72 14.36 20.60
N ASN A 290 6.70 15.61 21.03
CA ASN A 290 7.29 16.73 20.31
C ASN A 290 8.80 16.56 20.07
N THR A 291 9.55 16.05 21.05
CA THR A 291 11.00 15.83 20.90
C THR A 291 11.30 14.68 19.93
N LYS A 292 10.43 13.66 19.89
CA LYS A 292 10.48 12.62 18.84
C LYS A 292 10.12 13.18 17.45
N LEU A 293 9.11 14.04 17.35
CA LEU A 293 8.75 14.75 16.11
C LEU A 293 9.89 15.65 15.61
N GLU A 294 10.55 16.40 16.49
CA GLU A 294 11.70 17.24 16.15
C GLU A 294 12.89 16.42 15.63
N SER A 295 13.13 15.25 16.23
CA SER A 295 14.14 14.30 15.76
C SER A 295 13.81 13.80 14.35
N ALA A 296 12.56 13.41 14.09
CA ALA A 296 12.09 12.98 12.77
C ALA A 296 12.11 14.11 11.72
N ILE A 297 11.80 15.35 12.10
CA ILE A 297 11.97 16.53 11.23
C ILE A 297 13.43 16.71 10.85
N LYS A 298 14.36 16.64 11.83
CA LYS A 298 15.80 16.78 11.60
C LYS A 298 16.32 15.69 10.66
N GLU A 299 15.91 14.43 10.87
CA GLU A 299 16.25 13.31 9.99
C GLU A 299 15.70 13.51 8.57
N SER A 300 14.44 13.91 8.43
CA SER A 300 13.82 14.22 7.13
C SER A 300 14.55 15.34 6.41
N ASN A 301 14.98 16.39 7.12
CA ASN A 301 15.74 17.50 6.54
C ASN A 301 17.14 17.05 6.10
N SER A 302 17.81 16.18 6.86
CA SER A 302 19.07 15.55 6.44
C SER A 302 18.89 14.67 5.20
N LYS A 303 17.80 13.90 5.11
CA LYS A 303 17.45 13.09 3.92
C LYS A 303 17.20 13.96 2.68
N ILE A 304 16.41 15.04 2.81
CA ILE A 304 16.17 16.02 1.73
C ILE A 304 17.50 16.62 1.25
N LYS A 305 18.34 17.11 2.17
CA LYS A 305 19.64 17.70 1.82
C LYS A 305 20.56 16.69 1.12
N ASN A 306 20.60 15.46 1.61
CA ASN A 306 21.42 14.40 1.01
C ASN A 306 20.94 14.03 -0.41
N ALA A 307 19.63 13.87 -0.60
CA ALA A 307 19.02 13.57 -1.89
C ALA A 307 19.33 14.64 -2.94
N ALA A 308 19.27 15.92 -2.58
CA ALA A 308 19.68 17.01 -3.46
C ALA A 308 21.17 16.95 -3.86
N SER A 309 22.07 16.59 -2.93
CA SER A 309 23.51 16.51 -3.21
C SER A 309 23.95 15.23 -3.93
N THR A 310 23.20 14.14 -3.83
CA THR A 310 23.54 12.82 -4.40
C THR A 310 22.69 12.45 -5.61
N LEU A 311 21.68 13.27 -5.94
CA LEU A 311 20.65 13.00 -6.95
C LEU A 311 19.80 11.73 -6.66
N SER A 312 19.82 11.21 -5.43
CA SER A 312 19.03 10.04 -5.04
C SER A 312 17.53 10.35 -5.06
N LEU A 313 16.76 9.52 -5.76
CA LEU A 313 15.29 9.58 -5.80
C LEU A 313 14.62 8.71 -4.73
N ASP A 314 15.39 8.04 -3.87
CA ASP A 314 14.85 7.26 -2.74
C ASP A 314 14.04 8.13 -1.77
N ILE A 315 14.31 9.44 -1.76
CA ILE A 315 13.54 10.43 -1.03
C ILE A 315 12.04 10.38 -1.36
N PHE A 316 11.65 10.02 -2.59
CA PHE A 316 10.24 9.92 -3.01
C PHE A 316 9.48 8.76 -2.36
N THR A 317 10.18 7.79 -1.78
CA THR A 317 9.57 6.68 -1.04
C THR A 317 9.07 7.09 0.36
N ILE A 318 9.46 8.25 0.90
CA ILE A 318 9.07 8.66 2.26
C ILE A 318 7.62 9.19 2.31
N THR A 319 6.95 8.92 3.43
CA THR A 319 5.60 9.43 3.71
C THR A 319 5.58 10.97 3.85
N ASN A 320 4.51 11.61 3.36
CA ASN A 320 4.27 13.06 3.46
C ASN A 320 5.35 13.95 2.81
N LEU A 321 6.08 13.46 1.80
CA LEU A 321 7.17 14.20 1.17
C LEU A 321 6.75 15.60 0.67
N ALA A 322 5.59 15.73 0.02
CA ALA A 322 5.13 17.01 -0.50
C ALA A 322 5.01 18.08 0.61
N SER A 323 4.40 17.74 1.74
CA SER A 323 4.33 18.61 2.93
C SER A 323 5.72 18.90 3.50
N ARG A 324 6.63 17.91 3.53
CA ARG A 324 8.02 18.10 3.99
C ARG A 324 8.81 19.07 3.11
N LEU A 325 8.69 18.95 1.78
CA LEU A 325 9.32 19.86 0.82
C LEU A 325 8.72 21.27 0.92
N TYR A 326 7.41 21.39 1.10
CA TYR A 326 6.72 22.67 1.25
C TYR A 326 7.18 23.48 2.48
N ILE A 327 7.45 22.80 3.60
CA ILE A 327 7.99 23.42 4.82
C ILE A 327 9.54 23.45 4.87
N TYR A 328 10.24 22.98 3.84
CA TYR A 328 11.70 22.91 3.86
C TYR A 328 12.33 24.31 3.73
N PRO A 329 13.32 24.70 4.57
CA PRO A 329 13.86 26.06 4.62
C PRO A 329 14.55 26.59 3.35
N GLU A 330 15.15 25.71 2.53
CA GLU A 330 15.99 26.11 1.39
C GLU A 330 15.28 25.79 0.06
N LYS A 331 14.65 26.80 -0.54
CA LYS A 331 13.82 26.64 -1.75
C LYS A 331 14.58 26.09 -2.96
N SER A 332 15.87 26.39 -3.09
CA SER A 332 16.73 25.86 -4.16
C SER A 332 16.84 24.34 -4.09
N THR A 333 17.13 23.79 -2.90
CA THR A 333 17.23 22.35 -2.64
C THR A 333 15.95 21.61 -3.04
N VAL A 334 14.78 22.19 -2.76
CA VAL A 334 13.48 21.64 -3.19
C VAL A 334 13.35 21.66 -4.71
N ILE A 335 13.67 22.79 -5.35
CA ILE A 335 13.63 22.93 -6.81
C ILE A 335 14.58 21.92 -7.49
N ASP A 336 15.77 21.71 -6.93
CA ASP A 336 16.75 20.77 -7.45
C ASP A 336 16.22 19.32 -7.38
N ILE A 337 15.70 18.87 -6.23
CA ILE A 337 15.09 17.52 -6.10
C ILE A 337 13.96 17.29 -7.10
N LEU A 338 13.05 18.26 -7.24
CA LEU A 338 11.91 18.14 -8.15
C LEU A 338 12.36 18.09 -9.62
N LYS A 339 13.32 18.95 -10.01
CA LYS A 339 13.89 18.93 -11.36
C LYS A 339 14.71 17.68 -11.65
N ASN A 340 15.42 17.14 -10.66
CA ASN A 340 16.19 15.90 -10.84
C ASN A 340 15.26 14.73 -11.12
N ALA A 341 14.17 14.60 -10.36
CA ALA A 341 13.14 13.60 -10.62
C ALA A 341 12.46 13.78 -12.00
N ALA A 342 12.22 15.03 -12.41
CA ALA A 342 11.61 15.34 -13.71
C ALA A 342 12.49 15.00 -14.93
N ASN A 343 13.82 15.00 -14.76
CA ASN A 343 14.78 14.74 -15.83
C ASN A 343 15.34 13.30 -15.84
N GLN A 344 15.03 12.49 -14.81
CA GLN A 344 15.54 11.13 -14.70
C GLN A 344 14.79 10.18 -15.64
N ASP A 345 15.50 9.21 -16.20
CA ASP A 345 14.90 8.13 -17.01
C ASP A 345 14.04 7.22 -16.12
N ALA A 346 12.73 7.22 -16.34
CA ALA A 346 11.77 6.42 -15.57
C ALA A 346 11.98 4.90 -15.72
N SER A 347 12.60 4.43 -16.81
CA SER A 347 12.94 3.00 -16.97
C SER A 347 13.97 2.54 -15.92
N SER A 348 14.83 3.44 -15.45
CA SER A 348 15.82 3.18 -14.39
C SER A 348 15.24 3.19 -12.97
N LEU A 349 13.94 3.50 -12.81
CA LEU A 349 13.32 3.69 -11.50
C LEU A 349 12.46 2.50 -11.07
N THR A 350 12.43 2.31 -9.75
CA THR A 350 11.53 1.36 -9.08
C THR A 350 10.10 1.90 -9.07
N LEU A 351 9.11 1.01 -9.08
CA LEU A 351 7.70 1.39 -8.98
C LEU A 351 7.38 2.10 -7.65
N ALA A 352 8.17 1.85 -6.60
CA ALA A 352 8.13 2.62 -5.35
C ALA A 352 8.49 4.10 -5.54
N GLN A 353 9.60 4.38 -6.25
CA GLN A 353 10.02 5.75 -6.58
C GLN A 353 9.01 6.41 -7.54
N ILE A 354 8.53 5.70 -8.57
CA ILE A 354 7.51 6.20 -9.52
C ILE A 354 6.21 6.60 -8.80
N SER A 355 5.68 5.72 -7.95
CA SER A 355 4.49 5.99 -7.13
C SER A 355 4.71 7.17 -6.19
N GLY A 356 5.91 7.28 -5.60
CA GLY A 356 6.33 8.39 -4.77
C GLY A 356 6.38 9.74 -5.50
N ILE A 357 6.91 9.76 -6.74
CA ILE A 357 6.96 10.95 -7.61
C ILE A 357 5.53 11.39 -7.97
N MET A 358 4.67 10.48 -8.41
CA MET A 358 3.27 10.78 -8.74
C MET A 358 2.47 11.26 -7.53
N ARG A 359 2.61 10.60 -6.36
CA ARG A 359 2.01 11.04 -5.08
C ARG A 359 2.46 12.46 -4.70
N THR A 360 3.76 12.74 -4.84
CA THR A 360 4.34 14.06 -4.53
C THR A 360 3.82 15.14 -5.48
N TYR A 361 3.71 14.87 -6.78
CA TYR A 361 3.08 15.77 -7.74
C TYR A 361 1.63 16.09 -7.35
N VAL A 362 0.80 15.07 -7.12
CA VAL A 362 -0.62 15.21 -6.74
C VAL A 362 -0.77 16.10 -5.51
N GLU A 363 0.00 15.85 -4.45
CA GLU A 363 -0.09 16.63 -3.20
C GLU A 363 0.44 18.06 -3.39
N LEU A 364 1.46 18.26 -4.22
CA LEU A 364 1.94 19.60 -4.58
C LEU A 364 0.93 20.40 -5.42
N THR A 365 0.06 19.81 -6.23
CA THR A 365 -0.97 20.59 -6.96
C THR A 365 -1.94 21.33 -6.04
N GLN A 366 -2.10 20.86 -4.80
CA GLN A 366 -2.88 21.49 -3.75
C GLN A 366 -2.03 22.45 -2.89
N LEU A 367 -0.82 22.04 -2.51
CA LEU A 367 0.06 22.82 -1.62
C LEU A 367 0.82 23.95 -2.33
N ASN A 368 1.40 23.68 -3.50
CA ASN A 368 2.21 24.64 -4.28
C ASN A 368 2.26 24.25 -5.76
N LYS A 369 1.45 24.92 -6.59
CA LYS A 369 1.39 24.68 -8.04
C LYS A 369 2.71 24.93 -8.76
N ASP A 370 3.53 25.89 -8.31
CA ASP A 370 4.83 26.16 -8.91
C ASP A 370 5.80 24.98 -8.69
N TYR A 371 5.68 24.28 -7.56
CA TYR A 371 6.45 23.05 -7.31
C TYR A 371 5.87 21.83 -8.04
N ALA A 372 4.55 21.74 -8.21
CA ALA A 372 3.94 20.68 -9.01
C ALA A 372 4.37 20.77 -10.49
N ALA A 373 4.38 21.97 -11.07
CA ALA A 373 4.85 22.23 -12.43
C ALA A 373 6.32 21.84 -12.68
N LEU A 374 7.16 21.72 -11.64
CA LEU A 374 8.52 21.20 -11.77
C LEU A 374 8.57 19.68 -11.93
N LEU A 375 7.58 18.94 -11.42
CA LEU A 375 7.46 17.48 -11.56
C LEU A 375 6.59 17.04 -12.76
N GLU A 376 5.72 17.92 -13.25
CA GLU A 376 4.80 17.64 -14.36
C GLU A 376 5.46 16.93 -15.57
N PRO A 377 6.69 17.28 -16.01
CA PRO A 377 7.35 16.59 -17.13
C PRO A 377 7.62 15.09 -16.91
N ALA A 378 7.73 14.61 -15.66
CA ALA A 378 7.91 13.18 -15.38
C ALA A 378 6.62 12.35 -15.52
N MET A 379 5.44 12.97 -15.48
CA MET A 379 4.17 12.25 -15.37
C MET A 379 3.91 11.26 -16.53
N PRO A 380 4.13 11.60 -17.82
CA PRO A 380 3.97 10.65 -18.91
C PRO A 380 4.89 9.43 -18.78
N ASN A 381 6.15 9.63 -18.40
CA ASN A 381 7.12 8.56 -18.24
C ASN A 381 6.79 7.67 -17.03
N CYS A 382 6.27 8.25 -15.95
CA CYS A 382 5.76 7.50 -14.79
C CYS A 382 4.59 6.58 -15.17
N ILE A 383 3.62 7.11 -15.94
CA ILE A 383 2.45 6.34 -16.39
C ILE A 383 2.86 5.22 -17.35
N ASN A 384 3.79 5.50 -18.28
CA ASN A 384 4.34 4.48 -19.17
C ASN A 384 5.04 3.37 -18.36
N ARG A 385 5.88 3.72 -17.39
CA ARG A 385 6.60 2.74 -16.55
C ARG A 385 5.68 1.87 -15.69
N ILE A 386 4.54 2.41 -15.21
CA ILE A 386 3.48 1.62 -14.57
C ILE A 386 2.81 0.70 -15.58
N THR A 387 2.47 1.22 -16.77
CA THR A 387 1.81 0.46 -17.84
C THR A 387 2.68 -0.71 -18.31
N GLU A 388 3.98 -0.52 -18.48
CA GLU A 388 4.94 -1.57 -18.84
C GLU A 388 5.15 -2.63 -17.75
N ALA A 389 4.85 -2.31 -16.49
CA ALA A 389 4.91 -3.26 -15.38
C ALA A 389 3.63 -4.09 -15.20
N CYS A 390 2.53 -3.67 -15.83
CA CYS A 390 1.23 -4.31 -15.72
C CYS A 390 1.06 -5.44 -16.75
N THR A 391 0.54 -6.58 -16.30
CA THR A 391 0.06 -7.68 -17.14
C THR A 391 -1.38 -7.99 -16.77
N PHE A 392 -2.27 -8.09 -17.76
CA PHE A 392 -3.69 -8.33 -17.58
C PHE A 392 -4.11 -9.61 -18.31
N GLU A 393 -4.39 -10.67 -17.55
CA GLU A 393 -4.78 -11.99 -18.05
C GLU A 393 -5.90 -12.54 -17.16
N ASN A 394 -6.92 -13.17 -17.75
CA ASN A 394 -8.05 -13.81 -17.03
C ASN A 394 -8.81 -12.88 -16.04
N ASP A 395 -9.05 -11.63 -16.43
CA ASP A 395 -9.62 -10.56 -15.57
C ASP A 395 -8.79 -10.18 -14.32
N VAL A 396 -7.58 -10.73 -14.18
CA VAL A 396 -6.64 -10.42 -13.10
C VAL A 396 -5.55 -9.48 -13.62
N LEU A 397 -5.43 -8.31 -12.99
CA LEU A 397 -4.32 -7.39 -13.22
C LEU A 397 -3.19 -7.68 -12.22
N THR A 398 -2.05 -8.12 -12.74
CA THR A 398 -0.81 -8.27 -11.99
C THR A 398 0.18 -7.16 -12.35
N ILE A 399 1.07 -6.84 -11.40
CA ILE A 399 2.16 -5.87 -11.58
C ILE A 399 3.46 -6.52 -11.11
N SER A 400 4.47 -6.50 -11.98
CA SER A 400 5.80 -7.07 -11.72
C SER A 400 6.91 -6.03 -11.93
N GLU A 401 7.96 -6.14 -11.12
CA GLU A 401 9.21 -5.40 -11.27
C GLU A 401 10.38 -6.38 -11.20
N ASN A 402 11.26 -6.38 -12.21
CA ASN A 402 12.37 -7.32 -12.33
C ASN A 402 11.90 -8.79 -12.13
N ASP A 403 10.87 -9.17 -12.90
CA ASP A 403 10.22 -10.49 -12.88
C ASP A 403 9.64 -10.93 -11.52
N THR A 404 9.54 -10.01 -10.56
CA THR A 404 8.99 -10.24 -9.22
C THR A 404 7.67 -9.50 -9.04
N PHE A 405 6.62 -10.17 -8.61
CA PHE A 405 5.34 -9.51 -8.30
C PHE A 405 5.48 -8.49 -7.17
N LEU A 406 4.78 -7.36 -7.30
CA LEU A 406 4.72 -6.36 -6.24
C LEU A 406 4.03 -6.91 -4.99
N SER A 407 4.49 -6.47 -3.81
CA SER A 407 3.73 -6.63 -2.58
C SER A 407 2.39 -5.88 -2.66
N VAL A 408 1.36 -6.39 -1.96
CA VAL A 408 0.02 -5.78 -1.90
C VAL A 408 0.08 -4.30 -1.53
N VAL A 409 0.94 -3.91 -0.58
CA VAL A 409 1.13 -2.51 -0.18
C VAL A 409 1.69 -1.68 -1.34
N GLN A 410 2.72 -2.15 -2.04
CA GLN A 410 3.31 -1.40 -3.15
C GLN A 410 2.35 -1.29 -4.34
N ALA A 411 1.61 -2.35 -4.68
CA ALA A 411 0.58 -2.32 -5.71
C ALA A 411 -0.54 -1.33 -5.34
N ALA A 412 -0.98 -1.32 -4.08
CA ALA A 412 -1.96 -0.34 -3.58
C ALA A 412 -1.44 1.10 -3.67
N GLU A 413 -0.18 1.37 -3.31
CA GLU A 413 0.44 2.70 -3.49
C GLU A 413 0.45 3.13 -4.97
N THR A 414 0.84 2.23 -5.88
CA THR A 414 0.86 2.48 -7.33
C THR A 414 -0.55 2.80 -7.86
N GLY A 415 -1.54 1.97 -7.50
CA GLY A 415 -2.93 2.16 -7.94
C GLY A 415 -3.57 3.44 -7.38
N ILE A 416 -3.32 3.77 -6.10
CA ILE A 416 -3.78 5.02 -5.49
C ILE A 416 -3.07 6.24 -6.10
N ALA A 417 -1.77 6.16 -6.40
CA ALA A 417 -1.04 7.25 -7.06
C ALA A 417 -1.59 7.53 -8.46
N LEU A 418 -1.82 6.49 -9.27
CA LEU A 418 -2.44 6.60 -10.60
C LEU A 418 -3.88 7.13 -10.52
N MET A 419 -4.70 6.61 -9.60
CA MET A 419 -6.07 7.06 -9.41
C MET A 419 -6.14 8.54 -8.99
N ARG A 420 -5.34 8.96 -8.00
CA ARG A 420 -5.32 10.35 -7.51
C ARG A 420 -4.75 11.30 -8.57
N TYR A 421 -3.78 10.87 -9.38
CA TYR A 421 -3.33 11.63 -10.55
C TYR A 421 -4.47 11.83 -11.55
N GLY A 422 -5.20 10.76 -11.90
CA GLY A 422 -6.38 10.84 -12.75
C GLY A 422 -7.46 11.78 -12.23
N LEU A 423 -7.71 11.82 -10.91
CA LEU A 423 -8.63 12.77 -10.28
C LEU A 423 -8.17 14.23 -10.45
N VAL A 424 -6.88 14.52 -10.28
CA VAL A 424 -6.34 15.88 -10.45
C VAL A 424 -6.35 16.34 -11.91
N THR A 425 -6.11 15.42 -12.85
CA THR A 425 -6.11 15.73 -14.30
C THR A 425 -7.46 15.56 -14.99
N ASN A 426 -8.51 15.13 -14.27
CA ASN A 426 -9.81 14.73 -14.82
C ASN A 426 -9.72 13.66 -15.94
N ASN A 427 -8.84 12.67 -15.78
CA ASN A 427 -8.67 11.57 -16.73
C ASN A 427 -9.31 10.28 -16.18
N ASP A 428 -10.43 9.86 -16.79
CA ASP A 428 -11.21 8.71 -16.32
C ASP A 428 -10.48 7.37 -16.52
N THR A 429 -9.69 7.20 -17.59
CA THR A 429 -8.85 6.01 -17.79
C THR A 429 -7.91 5.78 -16.60
N TYR A 430 -7.22 6.82 -16.13
CA TYR A 430 -6.30 6.71 -14.98
C TYR A 430 -7.04 6.50 -13.64
N ILE A 431 -8.22 7.12 -13.47
CA ILE A 431 -9.08 6.88 -12.31
C ILE A 431 -9.52 5.41 -12.27
N ARG A 432 -10.00 4.88 -13.39
CA ARG A 432 -10.48 3.50 -13.55
C ARG A 432 -9.35 2.48 -13.39
N ALA A 433 -8.26 2.64 -14.11
CA ALA A 433 -7.11 1.74 -14.03
C ALA A 433 -6.50 1.69 -12.62
N GLY A 434 -6.37 2.84 -11.95
CA GLY A 434 -5.90 2.89 -10.56
C GLY A 434 -6.79 2.10 -9.58
N ARG A 435 -8.12 2.11 -9.79
CA ARG A 435 -9.05 1.27 -9.01
C ARG A 435 -8.91 -0.21 -9.31
N VAL A 436 -8.72 -0.60 -10.57
CA VAL A 436 -8.50 -2.01 -10.95
C VAL A 436 -7.23 -2.55 -10.32
N ILE A 437 -6.14 -1.79 -10.31
CA ILE A 437 -4.89 -2.15 -9.59
C ILE A 437 -5.17 -2.43 -8.11
N VAL A 438 -5.83 -1.49 -7.42
CA VAL A 438 -6.15 -1.63 -6.00
C VAL A 438 -7.06 -2.83 -5.75
N ASN A 439 -8.12 -3.00 -6.55
CA ASN A 439 -9.09 -4.06 -6.34
C ASN A 439 -8.50 -5.46 -6.63
N SER A 440 -7.65 -5.60 -7.65
CA SER A 440 -7.00 -6.88 -8.00
C SER A 440 -6.09 -7.39 -6.88
N TYR A 441 -5.36 -6.49 -6.20
CA TYR A 441 -4.44 -6.86 -5.12
C TYR A 441 -5.08 -6.95 -3.73
N ILE A 442 -6.30 -6.46 -3.52
CA ILE A 442 -6.93 -6.35 -2.19
C ILE A 442 -8.22 -7.20 -2.06
N ALA A 443 -8.73 -7.79 -3.15
CA ALA A 443 -9.94 -8.62 -3.14
C ALA A 443 -9.96 -9.69 -2.02
N GLU A 444 -8.84 -10.38 -1.78
CA GLU A 444 -8.71 -11.44 -0.77
C GLU A 444 -8.16 -10.96 0.60
N SER A 445 -8.44 -9.71 0.96
CA SER A 445 -7.96 -9.05 2.19
C SER A 445 -8.38 -9.68 3.53
N SER A 446 -9.12 -10.78 3.55
CA SER A 446 -9.45 -11.56 4.76
C SER A 446 -8.24 -12.28 5.36
N SER A 447 -7.19 -12.51 4.57
CA SER A 447 -5.94 -13.17 4.96
C SER A 447 -4.87 -12.24 5.53
N PHE A 448 -5.06 -10.92 5.45
CA PHE A 448 -4.00 -9.94 5.73
C PHE A 448 -3.74 -9.76 7.23
N ASP A 449 -2.46 -9.70 7.62
CA ASP A 449 -2.06 -9.41 8.99
C ASP A 449 -2.41 -7.96 9.40
N LEU A 450 -2.52 -7.73 10.73
CA LEU A 450 -2.83 -6.40 11.28
C LEU A 450 -1.85 -5.31 10.79
N ARG A 451 -0.59 -5.67 10.57
CA ARG A 451 0.45 -4.78 10.05
C ARG A 451 0.13 -4.32 8.62
N THR A 452 -0.20 -5.24 7.73
CA THR A 452 -0.59 -4.97 6.34
C THR A 452 -1.87 -4.14 6.30
N LEU A 453 -2.91 -4.53 7.07
CA LEU A 453 -4.15 -3.77 7.20
C LEU A 453 -3.91 -2.32 7.66
N SER A 454 -3.07 -2.13 8.69
CA SER A 454 -2.70 -0.79 9.19
C SER A 454 -1.83 0.03 8.23
N THR A 455 -1.22 -0.61 7.22
CA THR A 455 -0.42 0.05 6.18
C THR A 455 -1.27 0.40 4.97
N LEU A 456 -2.22 -0.45 4.58
CA LEU A 456 -3.18 -0.17 3.51
C LEU A 456 -4.20 0.92 3.91
N TYR A 457 -4.61 0.97 5.18
CA TYR A 457 -5.66 1.90 5.63
C TYR A 457 -5.44 3.37 5.24
N PRO A 458 -4.31 4.04 5.57
CA PRO A 458 -4.09 5.44 5.18
C PRO A 458 -3.90 5.66 3.67
N LEU A 459 -3.67 4.61 2.88
CA LEU A 459 -3.61 4.69 1.42
C LEU A 459 -5.02 4.70 0.81
N LEU A 460 -5.94 3.90 1.36
CA LEU A 460 -7.31 3.79 0.86
C LEU A 460 -8.21 4.90 1.42
N ALA A 461 -8.09 5.22 2.70
CA ALA A 461 -8.79 6.31 3.39
C ALA A 461 -7.96 7.61 3.40
N TYR A 462 -7.37 7.96 2.25
CA TYR A 462 -6.46 9.11 2.10
C TYR A 462 -7.12 10.48 2.34
N ASP A 463 -8.45 10.52 2.39
CA ASP A 463 -9.28 11.69 2.72
C ASP A 463 -9.72 11.73 4.19
N ASN A 464 -9.42 10.69 4.99
CA ASN A 464 -9.75 10.67 6.41
C ASN A 464 -8.76 11.51 7.24
N THR A 465 -9.12 12.78 7.45
CA THR A 465 -8.39 13.74 8.29
C THR A 465 -8.25 13.33 9.77
N TYR A 466 -9.03 12.34 10.26
CA TYR A 466 -8.73 11.77 11.57
C TYR A 466 -7.40 11.04 11.61
N TYR A 467 -6.87 10.53 10.48
CA TYR A 467 -5.52 9.96 10.46
C TYR A 467 -4.47 11.07 10.67
N PRO A 468 -3.48 10.89 11.56
CA PRO A 468 -2.49 11.92 11.90
C PRO A 468 -1.72 12.43 10.68
N HIS A 469 -1.76 13.74 10.47
CA HIS A 469 -1.24 14.40 9.29
C HIS A 469 -0.56 15.74 9.61
N ILE A 470 0.15 16.28 8.61
CA ILE A 470 0.69 17.64 8.62
C ILE A 470 -0.36 18.57 8.04
N GLN A 471 -1.03 19.36 8.88
CA GLN A 471 -1.90 20.44 8.42
C GLN A 471 -1.07 21.70 8.20
N ILE A 472 -0.97 22.15 6.95
CA ILE A 472 -0.34 23.43 6.59
C ILE A 472 -1.36 24.55 6.86
N ILE A 473 -0.99 25.54 7.67
CA ILE A 473 -1.90 26.59 8.13
C ILE A 473 -1.60 27.93 7.44
N ARG A 474 -0.32 28.31 7.31
CA ARG A 474 0.11 29.48 6.51
C ARG A 474 1.60 29.41 6.15
N GLY A 475 2.01 30.14 5.13
CA GLY A 475 3.43 30.33 4.79
C GLY A 475 4.11 29.06 4.25
N SER A 476 5.38 29.19 3.84
CA SER A 476 6.19 28.07 3.32
C SER A 476 7.63 28.18 3.80
N GLY A 477 8.37 27.08 3.79
CA GLY A 477 9.75 27.02 4.29
C GLY A 477 9.87 27.55 5.72
N LYS A 478 10.75 28.54 5.92
CA LYS A 478 11.06 29.14 7.23
C LYS A 478 9.87 29.84 7.91
N ASP A 479 8.91 30.32 7.12
CA ASP A 479 7.74 31.06 7.60
C ASP A 479 6.49 30.17 7.76
N ALA A 480 6.65 28.85 7.58
CA ALA A 480 5.55 27.89 7.63
C ALA A 480 5.02 27.71 9.07
N LEU A 481 3.75 28.07 9.27
CA LEU A 481 2.95 27.59 10.40
C LEU A 481 2.22 26.32 9.98
N TRP A 482 2.42 25.26 10.73
CA TRP A 482 1.76 23.97 10.50
C TRP A 482 1.49 23.23 11.82
N ALA A 483 0.65 22.20 11.78
CA ALA A 483 0.33 21.36 12.92
C ALA A 483 0.52 19.88 12.60
N TRP A 484 1.00 19.11 13.59
CA TRP A 484 0.77 17.67 13.64
C TRP A 484 -0.52 17.42 14.43
N THR A 485 -1.53 16.84 13.78
CA THR A 485 -2.93 16.96 14.19
C THR A 485 -3.78 15.79 13.68
N CYS A 486 -4.99 15.64 14.23
CA CYS A 486 -6.08 14.82 13.69
C CYS A 486 -7.41 15.61 13.58
N ALA A 487 -7.33 16.94 13.50
CA ALA A 487 -8.45 17.83 13.17
C ALA A 487 -8.92 17.68 11.73
N GLN A 488 -10.19 18.01 11.48
CA GLN A 488 -10.72 18.07 10.12
C GLN A 488 -10.14 19.27 9.34
N ASP A 489 -9.98 20.40 10.01
CA ASP A 489 -9.31 21.59 9.49
C ASP A 489 -8.74 22.44 10.63
N ILE A 490 -7.73 23.26 10.32
CA ILE A 490 -7.24 24.34 11.19
C ILE A 490 -7.03 25.59 10.34
N THR A 491 -7.85 26.60 10.57
CA THR A 491 -7.76 27.90 9.90
C THR A 491 -7.04 28.95 10.75
N TYR A 492 -6.57 29.99 10.08
CA TYR A 492 -5.78 31.08 10.65
C TYR A 492 -6.40 32.44 10.29
N ALA A 493 -6.52 33.30 11.28
CA ALA A 493 -6.84 34.71 11.09
C ALA A 493 -5.88 35.60 11.91
N LYS A 494 -5.79 36.87 11.50
CA LYS A 494 -5.30 37.96 12.35
C LYS A 494 -6.48 38.84 12.71
N ASP A 495 -6.62 39.17 13.99
CA ASP A 495 -7.53 40.21 14.46
C ASP A 495 -6.88 41.60 14.22
N ASP A 496 -7.68 42.67 14.27
CA ASP A 496 -7.24 44.06 13.99
C ASP A 496 -6.15 44.55 14.98
N ASP A 497 -6.09 43.97 16.17
CA ASP A 497 -5.07 44.22 17.20
C ASP A 497 -3.75 43.47 16.95
N GLY A 498 -3.64 42.74 15.83
CA GLY A 498 -2.49 41.91 15.49
C GLY A 498 -2.44 40.57 16.24
N SER A 499 -3.45 40.22 17.04
CA SER A 499 -3.59 38.90 17.65
C SER A 499 -3.80 37.83 16.56
N LEU A 500 -3.25 36.64 16.81
CA LEU A 500 -3.40 35.47 15.95
C LEU A 500 -4.56 34.63 16.48
N VAL A 501 -5.55 34.30 15.65
CA VAL A 501 -6.61 33.35 15.99
C VAL A 501 -6.45 32.09 15.16
N LEU A 502 -6.30 30.95 15.84
CA LEU A 502 -6.48 29.63 15.24
C LEU A 502 -7.91 29.16 15.51
N SER A 503 -8.58 28.64 14.49
CA SER A 503 -9.88 27.96 14.63
C SER A 503 -9.73 26.50 14.22
N ILE A 504 -9.96 25.58 15.15
CA ILE A 504 -9.69 24.15 15.00
C ILE A 504 -11.03 23.42 14.90
N ASP A 505 -11.28 22.67 13.83
CA ASP A 505 -12.47 21.81 13.71
C ASP A 505 -12.15 20.40 14.22
N PHE A 506 -12.78 20.02 15.33
CA PHE A 506 -12.66 18.69 15.92
C PHE A 506 -13.97 18.28 16.63
N PRO A 507 -14.30 16.98 16.70
CA PRO A 507 -15.48 16.49 17.41
C PRO A 507 -15.67 17.05 18.83
N LEU A 508 -16.91 17.45 19.11
CA LEU A 508 -17.35 18.05 20.36
C LEU A 508 -17.10 17.13 21.58
N GLU A 509 -16.88 17.72 22.75
CA GLU A 509 -16.64 17.07 24.05
C GLU A 509 -15.32 16.29 24.20
N TYR A 510 -14.71 15.91 23.08
CA TYR A 510 -13.45 15.19 23.02
C TYR A 510 -12.23 16.08 23.30
N THR A 511 -11.13 15.42 23.66
CA THR A 511 -9.83 16.05 23.87
C THR A 511 -8.95 15.82 22.64
N HIS A 512 -8.64 16.90 21.95
CA HIS A 512 -7.69 16.95 20.87
C HIS A 512 -6.32 17.37 21.41
N TYR A 513 -5.26 16.68 20.99
CA TYR A 513 -3.88 17.05 21.28
C TYR A 513 -3.22 17.54 19.99
N VAL A 514 -2.51 18.66 20.04
CA VAL A 514 -1.94 19.30 18.83
C VAL A 514 -0.51 19.76 19.09
N ILE A 515 0.37 19.52 18.11
CA ILE A 515 1.72 20.08 18.10
C ILE A 515 1.79 21.08 16.95
N PHE A 516 1.70 22.38 17.25
CA PHE A 516 1.94 23.43 16.27
C PHE A 516 3.44 23.73 16.16
N LYS A 517 3.90 24.10 14.97
CA LYS A 517 5.27 24.50 14.64
C LYS A 517 5.26 25.82 13.88
N GLY A 518 6.19 26.72 14.18
CA GLY A 518 6.26 28.06 13.57
C GLY A 518 5.28 29.08 14.19
N ILE A 519 4.89 28.85 15.45
CA ILE A 519 4.20 29.86 16.27
C ILE A 519 5.29 30.77 16.88
N PRO A 520 5.34 32.07 16.55
CA PRO A 520 6.27 32.99 17.20
C PRO A 520 5.91 33.18 18.69
N SER A 521 6.86 33.68 19.48
CA SER A 521 6.59 33.97 20.90
C SER A 521 5.47 35.00 21.06
N PHE A 522 4.51 34.70 21.93
CA PHE A 522 3.35 35.53 22.25
C PHE A 522 3.33 35.87 23.75
N GLU A 523 2.66 36.96 24.12
CA GLU A 523 2.54 37.42 25.52
C GLU A 523 1.46 36.63 26.27
N GLN A 524 0.29 36.46 25.66
CA GLN A 524 -0.87 35.84 26.28
C GLN A 524 -1.62 34.98 25.27
N ILE A 525 -2.08 33.81 25.71
CA ILE A 525 -2.99 32.93 24.95
C ILE A 525 -4.34 32.86 25.65
N TYR A 526 -5.39 32.78 24.85
CA TYR A 526 -6.76 32.68 25.28
C TYR A 526 -7.39 31.40 24.73
N ILE A 527 -8.05 30.65 25.61
CA ILE A 527 -8.83 29.45 25.30
C ILE A 527 -10.20 29.67 25.94
N TYR A 528 -11.29 29.47 25.18
CA TYR A 528 -12.65 29.86 25.60
C TYR A 528 -12.77 31.35 25.99
N ASP A 529 -12.06 32.24 25.28
CA ASP A 529 -11.92 33.67 25.60
C ASP A 529 -11.38 34.01 27.01
N MET A 530 -10.86 33.01 27.74
CA MET A 530 -10.18 33.20 29.03
C MET A 530 -8.66 33.14 28.86
N ALA A 531 -7.92 33.98 29.59
CA ALA A 531 -6.46 33.95 29.59
C ALA A 531 -5.91 32.69 30.29
N PHE A 532 -5.15 31.86 29.58
CA PHE A 532 -4.47 30.68 30.14
C PHE A 532 -3.00 30.98 30.44
N ARG A 533 -2.45 30.36 31.49
CA ARG A 533 -1.01 30.33 31.76
C ARG A 533 -0.43 29.00 31.27
N THR A 534 0.84 29.01 30.87
CA THR A 534 1.59 27.79 30.58
C THR A 534 1.70 26.95 31.85
N ASP A 535 1.41 25.65 31.76
CA ASP A 535 1.55 24.69 32.85
C ASP A 535 2.12 23.38 32.30
N PRO A 536 3.34 22.95 32.68
CA PRO A 536 3.89 21.65 32.31
C PRO A 536 3.01 20.44 32.64
N ARG A 537 2.03 20.59 33.56
CA ARG A 537 1.09 19.55 33.97
C ARG A 537 -0.25 19.58 33.23
N PHE A 538 -0.42 20.43 32.21
CA PHE A 538 -1.68 20.63 31.48
C PHE A 538 -2.37 19.35 30.98
N GLU A 539 -1.59 18.32 30.65
CA GLU A 539 -2.13 17.04 30.17
C GLU A 539 -2.84 16.22 31.27
N THR A 540 -2.56 16.49 32.55
CA THR A 540 -3.03 15.68 33.70
C THR A 540 -4.45 15.97 34.18
N TYR A 541 -4.95 17.21 34.02
CA TYR A 541 -6.28 17.61 34.52
C TYR A 541 -7.37 17.51 33.44
N ASN A 542 -8.66 17.52 33.82
CA ASN A 542 -9.78 17.39 32.88
C ASN A 542 -10.18 18.71 32.19
N SER A 543 -9.19 19.51 31.78
CA SER A 543 -9.35 20.81 31.12
C SER A 543 -8.45 20.92 29.88
N SER A 544 -8.71 21.93 29.06
CA SER A 544 -7.70 22.43 28.11
C SER A 544 -6.49 23.02 28.83
N GLY A 545 -5.40 23.20 28.10
CA GLY A 545 -4.20 23.88 28.55
C GLY A 545 -3.07 23.75 27.52
N TYR A 546 -1.92 24.34 27.79
CA TYR A 546 -0.82 24.37 26.83
C TYR A 546 0.56 24.47 27.49
N VAL A 547 1.58 24.14 26.71
CA VAL A 547 2.99 24.53 26.92
C VAL A 547 3.52 25.14 25.63
N TYR A 548 4.27 26.24 25.74
CA TYR A 548 5.01 26.81 24.62
C TYR A 548 6.51 26.55 24.79
N LYS A 549 7.15 26.03 23.73
CA LYS A 549 8.59 25.80 23.61
C LYS A 549 9.18 26.82 22.65
N ALA A 550 9.83 27.85 23.19
CA ALA A 550 10.32 29.00 22.43
C ALA A 550 11.57 28.66 21.56
N ASP A 551 12.39 27.73 22.03
CA ASP A 551 13.57 27.19 21.35
C ASP A 551 13.25 26.53 20.00
N SER A 552 12.08 25.88 19.90
CA SER A 552 11.60 25.23 18.67
C SER A 552 10.32 25.84 18.10
N GLN A 553 9.91 27.02 18.58
CA GLN A 553 8.68 27.74 18.17
C GLN A 553 7.43 26.84 18.14
N SER A 554 7.27 26.03 19.18
CA SER A 554 6.25 24.98 19.25
C SER A 554 5.20 25.26 20.31
N LEU A 555 3.93 25.27 19.92
CA LEU A 555 2.80 25.29 20.85
C LEU A 555 2.25 23.87 20.98
N LEU A 556 2.35 23.32 22.19
CA LEU A 556 1.78 22.04 22.60
C LEU A 556 0.42 22.32 23.21
N LEU A 557 -0.66 21.98 22.52
CA LEU A 557 -2.02 22.31 22.92
C LEU A 557 -2.81 21.05 23.26
N LYS A 558 -3.46 21.06 24.42
CA LYS A 558 -4.58 20.18 24.74
C LYS A 558 -5.86 21.02 24.63
N SER A 559 -6.67 20.72 23.62
CA SER A 559 -7.94 21.39 23.38
C SER A 559 -9.08 20.43 23.69
N ARG A 560 -9.89 20.72 24.71
CA ARG A 560 -11.17 20.04 24.93
C ARG A 560 -12.28 20.86 24.28
N HIS A 561 -12.87 20.35 23.21
CA HIS A 561 -13.78 21.13 22.37
C HIS A 561 -15.13 21.35 23.06
N LYS A 562 -15.46 22.62 23.37
CA LYS A 562 -16.77 23.05 23.87
C LYS A 562 -17.72 23.48 22.75
N THR A 563 -17.16 23.79 21.60
CA THR A 563 -17.82 23.93 20.30
C THR A 563 -17.05 23.09 19.29
N GLN A 564 -17.68 22.65 18.20
CA GLN A 564 -16.99 21.88 17.15
C GLN A 564 -15.75 22.63 16.65
N ILE A 565 -15.95 23.90 16.28
CA ILE A 565 -14.86 24.83 15.99
C ILE A 565 -14.44 25.50 17.30
N GLU A 566 -13.24 25.20 17.80
CA GLU A 566 -12.67 25.79 19.02
C GLU A 566 -11.66 26.89 18.64
N LYS A 567 -11.68 28.02 19.36
CA LYS A 567 -10.84 29.19 19.05
C LYS A 567 -9.71 29.36 20.05
N ILE A 568 -8.50 29.50 19.52
CA ILE A 568 -7.27 29.73 20.28
C ILE A 568 -6.67 31.06 19.81
N ARG A 569 -6.79 32.11 20.63
CA ARG A 569 -6.24 33.45 20.34
C ARG A 569 -4.90 33.65 21.04
N MET A 570 -3.89 34.18 20.35
CA MET A 570 -2.58 34.55 20.92
C MET A 570 -2.30 36.03 20.63
N SER A 571 -2.04 36.83 21.65
CA SER A 571 -1.73 38.26 21.52
C SER A 571 -0.21 38.51 21.55
N TYR A 572 0.27 39.33 20.61
CA TYR A 572 1.70 39.62 20.42
C TYR A 572 2.09 41.05 20.82
N ILE A 573 1.10 41.91 21.04
CA ILE A 573 1.33 43.25 21.56
C ILE A 573 1.29 43.17 23.11
N PRO A 574 2.23 43.79 23.84
CA PRO A 574 2.05 43.99 25.26
C PRO A 574 0.80 44.85 25.47
N VAL A 575 -0.27 44.24 25.96
CA VAL A 575 -1.56 44.91 26.22
C VAL A 575 -1.25 46.23 26.94
N PRO A 576 -1.62 47.40 26.37
CA PRO A 576 -1.43 48.66 27.06
C PRO A 576 -2.13 48.55 28.40
N LYS A 577 -1.35 48.49 29.48
CA LYS A 577 -1.84 48.35 30.85
C LYS A 577 -2.92 49.41 31.02
N ALA A 578 -4.18 48.97 31.12
CA ALA A 578 -5.33 49.87 31.11
C ALA A 578 -5.04 50.99 32.10
N ALA A 579 -4.96 52.23 31.59
CA ALA A 579 -4.64 53.37 32.43
C ALA A 579 -5.64 53.34 33.59
N PRO A 580 -5.18 53.43 34.86
CA PRO A 580 -6.10 53.37 35.99
C PRO A 580 -7.19 54.39 35.75
N ALA A 581 -8.45 53.94 35.80
CA ALA A 581 -9.59 54.79 35.50
C ALA A 581 -9.44 56.10 36.29
N PRO A 582 -9.58 57.28 35.64
CA PRO A 582 -9.32 58.54 36.30
C PRO A 582 -10.16 58.61 37.56
N THR A 583 -9.49 58.77 38.70
CA THR A 583 -10.12 58.89 40.01
C THR A 583 -11.27 59.89 39.89
N PRO A 584 -12.52 59.51 40.24
CA PRO A 584 -13.64 60.44 40.14
C PRO A 584 -13.29 61.69 40.93
N ALA A 585 -13.41 62.86 40.27
CA ALA A 585 -13.09 64.13 40.89
C ALA A 585 -13.87 64.29 42.20
N PRO A 586 -13.26 64.82 43.28
CA PRO A 586 -13.95 64.97 44.55
C PRO A 586 -15.23 65.79 44.36
N ALA A 587 -16.37 65.23 44.79
CA ALA A 587 -17.61 65.96 44.82
C ALA A 587 -17.45 67.19 45.73
N ALA A 588 -17.76 68.37 45.20
CA ALA A 588 -17.75 69.60 45.99
C ALA A 588 -18.74 69.48 47.15
N THR A 589 -18.22 69.32 48.36
CA THR A 589 -19.01 69.38 49.59
C THR A 589 -19.07 70.85 50.02
N PRO A 590 -20.26 71.41 50.32
CA PRO A 590 -20.39 72.82 50.64
C PRO A 590 -19.71 73.17 51.98
N GLU A 591 -19.22 74.39 52.01
CA GLU A 591 -18.57 75.12 53.11
C GLU A 591 -19.33 75.05 54.45
N PRO A 592 -18.65 74.64 55.54
CA PRO A 592 -19.02 75.00 56.91
C PRO A 592 -18.14 76.13 57.44
N ALA A 593 -18.75 77.01 58.24
CA ALA A 593 -18.14 78.23 58.75
C ALA A 593 -16.90 78.04 59.64
N ALA A 594 -16.09 79.10 59.70
CA ALA A 594 -14.81 79.16 60.42
C ALA A 594 -14.91 78.97 61.95
N SER A 595 -13.86 78.38 62.54
CA SER A 595 -13.33 78.83 63.84
C SER A 595 -11.85 78.48 64.07
N ALA A 596 -11.05 79.55 64.21
CA ALA A 596 -9.85 79.73 65.04
C ALA A 596 -8.82 78.60 65.33
N LYS A 597 -7.56 78.88 64.90
CA LYS A 597 -6.27 78.78 65.66
C LYS A 597 -5.82 77.36 66.15
N THR A 598 -4.54 77.01 66.31
CA THR A 598 -3.26 77.75 66.36
C THR A 598 -2.08 76.78 66.13
N GLY A 599 -1.03 77.18 65.38
CA GLY A 599 0.37 76.68 65.51
C GLY A 599 0.66 75.20 65.17
N THR A 600 1.89 74.74 64.92
CA THR A 600 3.20 75.42 64.69
C THR A 600 4.14 74.38 64.02
N GLU A 601 5.02 74.81 63.09
CA GLU A 601 6.27 74.14 62.58
C GLU A 601 6.22 72.64 62.15
N ALA A 602 6.63 72.24 60.94
CA ALA A 602 7.99 72.26 60.35
C ALA A 602 9.00 71.40 61.17
N VAL A 603 9.94 70.62 60.62
CA VAL A 603 10.68 70.69 59.35
C VAL A 603 10.95 69.28 58.79
N SER A 604 11.13 69.21 57.48
CA SER A 604 11.68 68.15 56.63
C SER A 604 13.02 67.54 57.07
N ASP A 605 13.35 66.33 56.58
CA ASP A 605 14.36 66.07 55.52
C ASP A 605 14.65 64.55 55.43
N THR A 606 14.62 63.93 54.24
CA THR A 606 15.73 63.71 53.28
C THR A 606 17.01 63.11 53.91
N SER A 607 17.72 62.16 53.30
CA SER A 607 17.47 61.28 52.13
C SER A 607 18.49 60.14 52.14
N SER A 608 18.36 59.19 51.21
CA SER A 608 19.47 58.45 50.55
C SER A 608 20.55 57.80 51.43
N THR A 609 20.62 56.47 51.39
CA THR A 609 21.93 55.78 51.30
C THR A 609 21.81 54.54 50.42
N GLU A 610 22.83 54.31 49.61
CA GLU A 610 22.95 53.21 48.66
C GLU A 610 24.27 52.47 48.96
N ILE A 611 24.36 51.21 48.51
CA ILE A 611 25.60 50.41 48.36
C ILE A 611 26.20 49.72 49.61
N SER A 612 26.71 48.50 49.35
CA SER A 612 27.57 47.63 50.17
C SER A 612 26.88 46.83 51.28
N GLY A 613 27.05 45.51 51.41
CA GLY A 613 27.98 44.60 50.74
C GLY A 613 28.96 44.01 51.75
N THR A 614 28.91 42.70 51.97
CA THR A 614 29.91 41.96 52.76
C THR A 614 29.87 40.48 52.39
N GLU A 615 31.05 39.94 52.07
CA GLU A 615 31.32 38.51 51.96
C GLU A 615 31.50 37.86 53.34
N GLU A 616 31.47 36.52 53.35
CA GLU A 616 32.36 35.58 54.10
C GLU A 616 31.58 34.35 54.63
N LYS A 617 32.09 33.11 54.60
CA LYS A 617 33.16 32.43 53.81
C LYS A 617 33.17 30.93 54.18
N ILE A 618 33.44 30.03 53.20
CA ILE A 618 34.18 28.72 53.26
C ILE A 618 33.70 27.64 54.31
N VAL A 619 33.57 26.35 53.97
CA VAL A 619 34.47 25.19 54.28
C VAL A 619 33.58 23.92 54.16
N THR A 620 33.91 22.77 53.56
CA THR A 620 34.89 22.27 52.55
C THR A 620 34.17 21.15 51.78
N ASP A 621 34.30 21.01 50.47
CA ASP A 621 35.30 20.18 49.77
C ASP A 621 35.55 18.77 50.35
N ASN A 622 35.22 17.74 49.56
CA ASN A 622 35.98 16.48 49.44
C ASN A 622 35.38 15.60 48.33
N THR A 623 36.14 15.35 47.26
CA THR A 623 35.87 14.31 46.27
C THR A 623 37.18 13.60 45.93
N PRO A 624 37.26 12.25 45.96
CA PRO A 624 38.34 11.51 45.31
C PRO A 624 37.87 10.84 44.02
N THR A 625 38.75 10.89 43.01
CA THR A 625 38.70 10.11 41.77
C THR A 625 39.47 8.80 41.91
N GLU A 626 38.96 7.70 41.33
CA GLU A 626 39.67 6.52 40.81
C GLU A 626 38.62 5.75 39.98
N GLU A 627 38.79 5.52 38.67
CA GLU A 627 39.61 4.50 37.98
C GLU A 627 39.32 3.04 38.38
N GLY A 628 38.98 2.20 37.39
CA GLY A 628 39.14 0.74 37.47
C GLY A 628 37.95 -0.13 37.01
N VAL A 629 38.14 -0.81 35.86
CA VAL A 629 37.35 -1.93 35.28
C VAL A 629 36.04 -1.56 34.58
#